data_AF-A0A1G7QHN1-F1
#
_entry.id   AF-A0A1G7QHN1-F1
#
_cell.length_a   1.000
_cell.length_b   1.000
_cell.length_c   1.000
_cell.angle_alpha   90.00
_cell.angle_beta   90.00
_cell.angle_gamma   90.00
#
_symmetry.space_group_name_H-M   'P 1'
#
loop_
_entity.id
_entity.type
_entity.pdbx_description
1 polymer ?
#
loop_
_entity_poly.entity_id
_entity_poly.type
_entity_poly.pdbx_seq_one_letter_code
_entity_poly.pdbx_strand_id
1 'polypeptide(L)'
;MVRRSGVDDVLPPHEFETLFQKAATIKDPARAVEMSGLLVFAGRLGGRNAEVLHTCDDYVIRNYKGEIVDYQIPTGLECSDDCPVCRMLAKQAARDADADDAHWTDFIDQYWSPKSHAGGRKIPVLTERQSEMIDLYLEYYGGYEAPMTEQTYRNRLLRLEEVCDAVDVNLYPQSLRATAVNNLILRGMNPVMITNFIGWKYLSTAIYYVTKSDHRLRMALQEAYNRDVTIPYHLPDEPRTFSEIRANNDLWELDQLTPERYRASDDDIDGNEDPLETHAQKSIENTTLSDFLDSAENQSQIGPAVLTAGTEAIDHLEERGRSVWDRVVGLPLLDQLGKTRRRLLPSGMVLLTLMFVTALVIASTTNAVDLAAGSVELTQPAAAALLLAGYQLFQSSDSVLGDRLAQLDGETDA
;
A
#
# COMPACT_ATOMS: atom_id res chain seq x y z
N MET A 1 19.86 16.78 11.86
CA MET A 1 18.49 16.55 12.35
C MET A 1 18.02 15.24 11.74
N VAL A 2 17.63 14.24 12.54
CA VAL A 2 17.17 12.94 12.01
C VAL A 2 15.72 13.15 11.54
N ARG A 3 15.45 12.95 10.24
CA ARG A 3 14.09 13.01 9.69
C ARG A 3 13.26 11.91 10.36
N ARG A 4 12.33 12.27 11.23
CA ARG A 4 11.43 11.30 11.89
C ARG A 4 10.39 10.81 10.91
N SER A 5 10.14 9.51 10.90
CA SER A 5 9.07 8.91 10.09
C SER A 5 7.80 8.78 10.93
N GLY A 6 6.63 8.74 10.29
CA GLY A 6 5.36 8.50 11.01
C GLY A 6 5.36 7.22 11.84
N VAL A 7 6.19 6.23 11.47
CA VAL A 7 6.38 4.98 12.22
C VAL A 7 7.04 5.20 13.58
N ASP A 8 7.90 6.21 13.70
CA ASP A 8 8.62 6.52 14.94
C ASP A 8 7.75 7.26 15.96
N ASP A 9 6.68 7.92 15.50
CA ASP A 9 5.75 8.71 16.33
C ASP A 9 4.35 8.05 16.42
N VAL A 10 4.28 6.71 16.28
CA VAL A 10 3.04 5.94 16.43
C VAL A 10 2.52 6.02 17.87
N LEU A 11 1.23 6.30 18.02
CA LEU A 11 0.59 6.32 19.32
C LEU A 11 0.26 4.91 19.81
N PRO A 12 0.65 4.53 21.04
CA PRO A 12 0.07 3.40 21.75
C PRO A 12 -1.46 3.52 21.85
N PRO A 13 -2.20 2.39 21.89
CA PRO A 13 -3.66 2.41 21.94
C PRO A 13 -4.24 3.26 23.07
N HIS A 14 -3.68 3.18 24.27
CA HIS A 14 -4.16 3.92 25.45
C HIS A 14 -3.97 5.44 25.31
N GLU A 15 -2.89 5.89 24.65
CA GLU A 15 -2.65 7.31 24.38
C GLU A 15 -3.61 7.85 23.34
N PHE A 16 -3.90 7.08 22.28
CA PHE A 16 -4.95 7.44 21.32
C PHE A 16 -6.31 7.59 22.02
N GLU A 17 -6.68 6.66 22.89
CA GLU A 17 -7.94 6.74 23.64
C GLU A 17 -7.98 7.94 24.59
N THR A 18 -6.83 8.29 25.19
CA THR A 18 -6.70 9.47 26.05
C THR A 18 -6.87 10.77 25.25
N LEU A 19 -6.24 10.89 24.09
CA LEU A 19 -6.43 12.03 23.18
C LEU A 19 -7.86 12.13 22.68
N PHE A 20 -8.46 11.01 22.26
CA PHE A 20 -9.85 10.99 21.80
C PHE A 20 -10.81 11.42 22.91
N GLN A 21 -10.62 10.93 24.13
CA GLN A 21 -11.42 11.36 25.28
C GLN A 21 -11.21 12.85 25.58
N LYS A 22 -9.99 13.36 25.48
CA LYS A 22 -9.69 14.78 25.69
C LYS A 22 -10.37 15.67 24.64
N ALA A 23 -10.31 15.29 23.37
CA ALA A 23 -11.00 15.98 22.27
C ALA A 23 -12.52 15.91 22.43
N ALA A 24 -13.06 14.73 22.73
CA ALA A 24 -14.50 14.52 22.87
C ALA A 24 -15.11 15.32 24.03
N THR A 25 -14.33 15.63 25.06
CA THR A 25 -14.79 16.39 26.25
C THR A 25 -14.66 17.91 26.13
N ILE A 26 -14.24 18.45 24.96
CA ILE A 26 -14.28 19.90 24.72
C ILE A 26 -15.73 20.38 24.84
N LYS A 27 -15.98 21.44 25.61
CA LYS A 27 -17.35 21.88 25.92
C LYS A 27 -18.13 22.30 24.69
N ASP A 28 -17.50 23.09 23.80
CA ASP A 28 -18.08 23.47 22.52
C ASP A 28 -18.26 22.23 21.61
N PRO A 29 -19.50 21.84 21.25
CA PRO A 29 -19.76 20.63 20.49
C PRO A 29 -19.09 20.62 19.12
N ALA A 30 -19.10 21.74 18.40
CA ALA A 30 -18.50 21.82 17.07
C ALA A 30 -16.99 21.54 17.15
N ARG A 31 -16.25 22.23 18.02
CA ARG A 31 -14.82 21.98 18.25
C ARG A 31 -14.52 20.56 18.71
N ALA A 32 -15.37 19.99 19.57
CA ALA A 32 -15.20 18.61 20.02
C ALA A 32 -15.33 17.62 18.86
N VAL A 33 -16.33 17.81 17.99
CA VAL A 33 -16.55 17.00 16.78
C VAL A 33 -15.40 17.17 15.79
N GLU A 34 -14.93 18.40 15.54
CA GLU A 34 -13.79 18.67 14.65
C GLU A 34 -12.55 17.88 15.11
N MET A 35 -12.13 18.10 16.35
CA MET A 35 -10.92 17.50 16.91
C MET A 35 -11.01 15.98 16.99
N SER A 36 -12.17 15.44 17.42
CA SER A 36 -12.38 13.99 17.53
C SER A 36 -12.48 13.32 16.16
N GLY A 37 -13.11 14.00 15.20
CA GLY A 37 -13.25 13.53 13.82
C GLY A 37 -11.89 13.40 13.16
N LEU A 38 -11.06 14.45 13.24
CA LEU A 38 -9.69 14.45 12.74
C LEU A 38 -8.86 13.25 13.26
N LEU A 39 -8.98 12.92 14.55
CA LEU A 39 -8.34 11.74 15.13
C LEU A 39 -8.88 10.43 14.55
N VAL A 40 -10.19 10.30 14.32
CA VAL A 40 -10.79 9.05 13.80
C VAL A 40 -10.49 8.87 12.31
N PHE A 41 -10.65 9.92 11.50
CA PHE A 41 -10.40 9.85 10.05
C PHE A 41 -8.95 9.46 9.75
N ALA A 42 -7.97 10.10 10.38
CA ALA A 42 -6.57 9.74 10.17
C ALA A 42 -6.13 8.52 11.00
N GLY A 43 -6.52 8.45 12.27
CA GLY A 43 -5.99 7.49 13.25
C GLY A 43 -6.71 6.15 13.35
N ARG A 44 -7.91 6.01 12.75
CA ARG A 44 -8.66 4.74 12.71
C ARG A 44 -9.05 4.34 11.29
N LEU A 45 -9.48 5.29 10.46
CA LEU A 45 -9.77 5.04 9.05
C LEU A 45 -8.51 5.13 8.17
N GLY A 46 -7.41 5.61 8.72
CA GLY A 46 -6.13 5.67 8.02
C GLY A 46 -6.12 6.68 6.87
N GLY A 47 -6.95 7.72 6.89
CA GLY A 47 -6.97 8.76 5.86
C GLY A 47 -5.64 9.54 5.78
N ARG A 48 -5.17 9.83 4.57
CA ARG A 48 -4.11 10.84 4.34
C ARG A 48 -4.64 12.24 4.65
N ASN A 49 -3.73 13.19 4.87
CA ASN A 49 -4.06 14.59 5.14
C ASN A 49 -5.17 15.12 4.21
N ALA A 50 -4.91 15.09 2.90
CA ALA A 50 -5.88 15.56 1.92
C ALA A 50 -7.13 14.66 1.84
N GLU A 51 -7.04 13.34 2.05
CA GLU A 51 -8.23 12.46 2.10
C GLU A 51 -9.19 12.85 3.26
N VAL A 52 -8.64 13.31 4.39
CA VAL A 52 -9.44 13.80 5.54
C VAL A 52 -10.07 15.16 5.26
N LEU A 53 -9.34 16.07 4.61
CA LEU A 53 -9.81 17.42 4.30
C LEU A 53 -10.91 17.45 3.24
N HIS A 54 -10.99 16.43 2.38
CA HIS A 54 -12.00 16.32 1.32
C HIS A 54 -13.18 15.42 1.73
N THR A 55 -13.28 15.00 2.99
CA THR A 55 -14.42 14.21 3.50
C THR A 55 -15.74 14.92 3.20
N CYS A 56 -16.66 14.24 2.51
CA CYS A 56 -18.02 14.72 2.23
C CYS A 56 -19.04 13.57 2.29
N ASP A 57 -20.34 13.91 2.22
CA ASP A 57 -21.43 12.93 2.33
C ASP A 57 -21.40 11.89 1.18
N ASP A 58 -21.01 12.29 -0.03
CA ASP A 58 -20.88 11.40 -1.18
C ASP A 58 -19.84 10.28 -0.99
N TYR A 59 -18.93 10.44 -0.02
CA TYR A 59 -17.93 9.44 0.32
C TYR A 59 -18.45 8.40 1.32
N VAL A 60 -19.66 8.57 1.86
CA VAL A 60 -20.23 7.66 2.85
C VAL A 60 -21.18 6.69 2.19
N ILE A 61 -20.87 5.39 2.29
CA ILE A 61 -21.71 4.32 1.78
C ILE A 61 -22.55 3.77 2.92
N ARG A 62 -23.86 3.87 2.76
CA ARG A 62 -24.84 3.33 3.71
C ARG A 62 -25.51 2.08 3.16
N ASN A 63 -25.83 1.14 4.04
CA ASN A 63 -26.64 -0.03 3.68
C ASN A 63 -28.14 0.32 3.60
N TYR A 64 -28.98 -0.67 3.30
CA TYR A 64 -30.43 -0.49 3.17
C TYR A 64 -31.15 -0.03 4.46
N LYS A 65 -30.49 -0.12 5.62
CA LYS A 65 -30.99 0.37 6.91
C LYS A 65 -30.52 1.79 7.24
N GLY A 66 -29.68 2.39 6.39
CA GLY A 66 -29.06 3.69 6.64
C GLY A 66 -27.79 3.65 7.48
N GLU A 67 -27.32 2.47 7.86
CA GLU A 67 -26.07 2.30 8.64
C GLU A 67 -24.87 2.51 7.72
N ILE A 68 -23.85 3.26 8.19
CA ILE A 68 -22.60 3.42 7.46
C ILE A 68 -21.84 2.10 7.45
N VAL A 69 -21.49 1.60 6.26
CA VAL A 69 -20.74 0.35 6.10
C VAL A 69 -19.34 0.58 5.54
N ASP A 70 -19.17 1.57 4.68
CA ASP A 70 -17.88 1.92 4.11
C ASP A 70 -17.72 3.45 4.02
N TYR A 71 -16.47 3.89 4.15
CA TYR A 71 -16.01 5.22 3.79
C TYR A 71 -15.16 5.12 2.50
N GLN A 72 -15.62 5.75 1.43
CA GLN A 72 -15.02 5.68 0.10
C GLN A 72 -14.06 6.84 -0.13
N ILE A 73 -12.81 6.50 -0.43
CA ILE A 73 -11.85 7.43 -1.01
C ILE A 73 -11.90 7.23 -2.51
N PRO A 74 -12.23 8.27 -3.29
CA PRO A 74 -12.40 8.13 -4.73
C PRO A 74 -11.10 7.70 -5.43
N THR A 75 -11.18 6.86 -6.47
CA THR A 75 -10.04 6.45 -7.35
C THR A 75 -9.77 7.44 -8.48
N GLY A 76 -10.70 8.34 -8.74
CA GLY A 76 -10.65 9.28 -9.85
C GLY A 76 -11.98 10.01 -10.02
N LEU A 77 -12.57 10.48 -8.92
CA LEU A 77 -13.66 11.43 -9.02
C LEU A 77 -13.03 12.82 -8.99
N GLU A 78 -13.42 13.63 -9.98
CA GLU A 78 -13.55 15.07 -9.80
C GLU A 78 -14.11 15.26 -8.39
N CYS A 79 -13.34 15.89 -7.51
CA CYS A 79 -13.93 16.33 -6.26
C CYS A 79 -15.17 17.13 -6.64
N SER A 80 -16.31 16.93 -5.96
CA SER A 80 -17.54 17.65 -6.32
C SER A 80 -17.20 19.12 -6.58
N ASP A 81 -17.76 19.74 -7.62
CA ASP A 81 -17.50 21.15 -7.97
C ASP A 81 -17.67 22.12 -6.79
N ASP A 82 -18.40 21.68 -5.77
CA ASP A 82 -18.66 22.41 -4.54
C ASP A 82 -17.72 22.08 -3.37
N CYS A 83 -16.67 21.26 -3.54
CA CYS A 83 -15.75 20.93 -2.46
C CYS A 83 -15.10 22.21 -1.90
N PRO A 84 -15.27 22.51 -0.60
CA PRO A 84 -14.81 23.78 -0.02
C PRO A 84 -13.30 23.96 -0.13
N VAL A 85 -12.54 22.87 0.05
CA VAL A 85 -11.08 22.87 0.00
C VAL A 85 -10.59 23.11 -1.43
N CYS A 86 -11.06 22.33 -2.41
CA CYS A 86 -10.75 22.55 -3.82
C CYS A 86 -11.14 23.95 -4.28
N ARG A 87 -12.32 24.42 -3.90
CA ARG A 87 -12.82 25.75 -4.25
C ARG A 87 -11.98 26.87 -3.63
N MET A 88 -11.54 26.72 -2.38
CA MET A 88 -10.65 27.68 -1.73
C MET A 88 -9.30 27.75 -2.44
N LEU A 89 -8.69 26.59 -2.74
CA LEU A 89 -7.41 26.53 -3.44
C LEU A 89 -7.53 27.07 -4.87
N ALA A 90 -8.60 26.73 -5.58
CA ALA A 90 -8.89 27.23 -6.91
C ALA A 90 -9.14 28.74 -6.96
N LYS A 91 -9.81 29.30 -5.95
CA LYS A 91 -9.93 30.75 -5.77
C LYS A 91 -8.58 31.41 -5.51
N GLN A 92 -7.67 30.72 -4.83
CA GLN A 92 -6.32 31.23 -4.61
C GLN A 92 -5.51 31.21 -5.92
N ALA A 93 -5.49 30.11 -6.67
CA ALA A 93 -4.83 30.08 -7.99
C ALA A 93 -5.37 31.13 -8.94
N ALA A 94 -6.69 31.30 -9.04
CA ALA A 94 -7.28 32.31 -9.91
C ALA A 94 -6.85 33.73 -9.53
N ARG A 95 -6.61 34.02 -8.24
CA ARG A 95 -6.08 35.32 -7.80
C ARG A 95 -4.60 35.50 -8.13
N ASP A 96 -3.85 34.41 -8.11
CA ASP A 96 -2.41 34.39 -8.36
C ASP A 96 -2.07 34.23 -9.85
N ALA A 97 -3.08 34.03 -10.71
CA ALA A 97 -2.91 33.89 -12.15
C ALA A 97 -2.66 35.24 -12.84
N ASP A 98 -1.76 35.24 -13.81
CA ASP A 98 -1.41 36.45 -14.60
C ASP A 98 -2.53 36.91 -15.56
N ALA A 99 -3.59 36.10 -15.74
CA ALA A 99 -4.71 36.41 -16.63
C ALA A 99 -5.80 37.20 -15.90
N ASP A 100 -6.14 38.38 -16.43
CA ASP A 100 -7.14 39.30 -15.84
C ASP A 100 -8.56 38.70 -15.75
N ASP A 101 -8.85 37.64 -16.51
CA ASP A 101 -10.14 36.95 -16.56
C ASP A 101 -10.13 35.54 -15.94
N ALA A 102 -9.04 35.17 -15.25
CA ALA A 102 -8.93 33.89 -14.56
C ALA A 102 -10.05 33.73 -13.52
N HIS A 103 -10.90 32.70 -13.71
CA HIS A 103 -11.96 32.37 -12.77
C HIS A 103 -11.63 31.06 -12.05
N TRP A 104 -12.06 30.92 -10.79
CA TRP A 104 -11.70 29.75 -9.97
C TRP A 104 -12.19 28.42 -10.57
N THR A 105 -13.26 28.44 -11.37
CA THR A 105 -13.73 27.25 -12.09
C THR A 105 -12.73 26.71 -13.09
N ASP A 106 -11.81 27.55 -13.59
CA ASP A 106 -10.79 27.14 -14.56
C ASP A 106 -9.68 26.29 -13.91
N PHE A 107 -9.61 26.31 -12.57
CA PHE A 107 -8.57 25.64 -11.80
C PHE A 107 -9.08 24.50 -10.93
N ILE A 108 -10.40 24.35 -10.73
CA ILE A 108 -10.94 23.40 -9.73
C ILE A 108 -10.54 21.95 -10.02
N ASP A 109 -10.55 21.54 -11.29
CA ASP A 109 -10.18 20.19 -11.73
C ASP A 109 -8.70 19.85 -11.49
N GLN A 110 -7.88 20.85 -11.19
CA GLN A 110 -6.42 20.69 -11.03
C GLN A 110 -6.03 20.35 -9.58
N TYR A 111 -6.95 20.46 -8.61
CA TYR A 111 -6.58 20.43 -7.19
C TYR A 111 -6.70 19.08 -6.50
N TRP A 112 -7.64 18.23 -6.92
CA TRP A 112 -7.83 16.94 -6.27
C TRP A 112 -7.86 15.80 -7.26
N SER A 113 -6.80 15.00 -7.23
CA SER A 113 -6.79 13.65 -7.76
C SER A 113 -5.98 12.76 -6.80
N PRO A 114 -6.37 11.49 -6.62
CA PRO A 114 -5.55 10.54 -5.90
C PRO A 114 -4.18 10.43 -6.55
N LYS A 115 -3.11 10.39 -5.74
CA LYS A 115 -1.73 10.30 -6.24
C LYS A 115 -1.47 9.09 -7.14
N SER A 116 -2.28 8.05 -7.02
CA SER A 116 -2.28 6.90 -7.91
C SER A 116 -3.66 6.25 -7.93
N HIS A 117 -3.92 5.40 -8.92
CA HIS A 117 -5.13 4.58 -8.99
C HIS A 117 -5.29 3.69 -7.74
N ALA A 118 -4.20 3.30 -7.08
CA ALA A 118 -4.21 2.53 -5.83
C ALA A 118 -4.66 3.36 -4.60
N GLY A 119 -4.72 4.69 -4.73
CA GLY A 119 -5.14 5.58 -3.65
C GLY A 119 -6.63 5.52 -3.36
N GLY A 120 -7.46 5.33 -4.39
CA GLY A 120 -8.89 5.18 -4.19
C GLY A 120 -9.27 3.78 -3.74
N ARG A 121 -10.11 3.72 -2.71
CA ARG A 121 -10.44 2.50 -1.98
C ARG A 121 -11.70 2.70 -1.17
N LYS A 122 -12.30 1.60 -0.73
CA LYS A 122 -13.34 1.60 0.30
C LYS A 122 -12.74 1.14 1.61
N ILE A 123 -12.97 1.92 2.65
CA ILE A 123 -12.52 1.63 4.01
C ILE A 123 -13.73 1.13 4.79
N PRO A 124 -13.73 -0.12 5.26
CA PRO A 124 -14.81 -0.64 6.09
C PRO A 124 -14.96 0.17 7.39
N VAL A 125 -16.18 0.55 7.71
CA VAL A 125 -16.56 1.18 8.98
C VAL A 125 -17.05 0.08 9.91
N LEU A 126 -16.27 -0.21 10.95
CA LEU A 126 -16.41 -1.45 11.72
C LEU A 126 -16.95 -1.26 13.14
N THR A 127 -16.89 -0.04 13.66
CA THR A 127 -17.27 0.29 15.05
C THR A 127 -18.34 1.37 15.06
N GLU A 128 -19.18 1.36 16.09
CA GLU A 128 -20.20 2.39 16.33
C GLU A 128 -19.55 3.77 16.47
N ARG A 129 -18.41 3.85 17.17
CA ARG A 129 -17.64 5.10 17.25
C ARG A 129 -17.25 5.65 15.87
N GLN A 130 -16.79 4.79 14.95
CA GLN A 130 -16.43 5.27 13.61
C GLN A 130 -17.65 5.80 12.87
N SER A 131 -18.76 5.06 12.88
CA SER A 131 -20.01 5.50 12.23
C SER A 131 -20.51 6.82 12.81
N GLU A 132 -20.61 6.90 14.14
CA GLU A 132 -21.06 8.10 14.85
C GLU A 132 -20.17 9.30 14.54
N MET A 133 -18.85 9.13 14.56
CA MET A 133 -17.94 10.24 14.27
C MET A 133 -18.01 10.71 12.83
N ILE A 134 -18.24 9.81 11.86
CA ILE A 134 -18.47 10.20 10.47
C ILE A 134 -19.76 11.02 10.36
N ASP A 135 -20.87 10.52 10.93
CA ASP A 135 -22.17 11.19 10.92
C ASP A 135 -22.09 12.59 11.56
N LEU A 136 -21.53 12.68 12.78
CA LEU A 136 -21.37 13.95 13.48
C LEU A 136 -20.48 14.92 12.72
N TYR A 137 -19.36 14.43 12.17
CA TYR A 137 -18.46 15.30 11.41
C TYR A 137 -19.15 15.86 10.17
N LEU A 138 -19.93 15.04 9.45
CA LEU A 138 -20.69 15.51 8.30
C LEU A 138 -21.85 16.44 8.69
N GLU A 139 -22.49 16.22 9.83
CA GLU A 139 -23.52 17.13 10.34
C GLU A 139 -22.98 18.54 10.61
N TYR A 140 -21.81 18.64 11.25
CA TYR A 140 -21.19 19.94 11.59
C TYR A 140 -20.38 20.55 10.45
N TYR A 141 -19.70 19.74 9.65
CA TYR A 141 -18.67 20.15 8.69
C TYR A 141 -18.84 19.60 7.28
N GLY A 142 -19.85 18.75 7.04
CA GLY A 142 -20.19 18.27 5.70
C GLY A 142 -20.86 19.34 4.84
N GLY A 143 -21.29 20.45 5.43
CA GLY A 143 -21.71 21.65 4.71
C GLY A 143 -20.53 22.42 4.11
N TYR A 144 -20.79 23.09 2.98
CA TYR A 144 -19.76 23.72 2.13
C TYR A 144 -18.99 24.92 2.74
N GLU A 145 -19.11 25.18 4.04
CA GLU A 145 -18.71 26.46 4.67
C GLU A 145 -17.43 26.41 5.52
N ALA A 146 -16.84 25.24 5.77
CA ALA A 146 -15.62 25.16 6.60
C ALA A 146 -14.44 24.52 5.88
N PRO A 147 -13.82 25.19 4.87
CA PRO A 147 -12.58 24.71 4.28
C PRO A 147 -11.46 24.79 5.32
N MET A 148 -11.01 23.62 5.79
CA MET A 148 -9.81 23.50 6.61
C MET A 148 -8.60 23.34 5.70
N THR A 149 -7.58 24.19 5.88
CA THR A 149 -6.29 24.00 5.19
C THR A 149 -5.48 22.89 5.87
N GLU A 150 -4.48 22.35 5.17
CA GLU A 150 -3.53 21.41 5.77
C GLU A 150 -2.83 21.99 7.01
N GLN A 151 -2.48 23.28 6.98
CA GLN A 151 -1.85 23.96 8.10
C GLN A 151 -2.82 24.09 9.28
N THR A 152 -4.09 24.40 9.01
CA THR A 152 -5.12 24.46 10.05
C THR A 152 -5.26 23.10 10.73
N TYR A 153 -5.35 22.01 9.97
CA TYR A 153 -5.41 20.66 10.52
C TYR A 153 -4.18 20.35 11.40
N ARG A 154 -2.97 20.61 10.91
CA ARG A 154 -1.75 20.46 11.73
C ARG A 154 -1.80 21.26 13.02
N ASN A 155 -2.23 22.51 12.95
CA ASN A 155 -2.38 23.37 14.13
C ASN A 155 -3.41 22.81 15.12
N ARG A 156 -4.52 22.21 14.65
CA ARG A 156 -5.50 21.53 15.51
C ARG A 156 -4.88 20.36 16.26
N LEU A 157 -4.12 19.51 15.55
CA LEU A 157 -3.43 18.38 16.19
C LEU A 157 -2.38 18.84 17.20
N LEU A 158 -1.56 19.82 16.85
CA LEU A 158 -0.59 20.41 17.78
C LEU A 158 -1.28 21.01 19.00
N ARG A 159 -2.41 21.70 18.81
CA ARG A 159 -3.18 22.24 19.93
C ARG A 159 -3.72 21.13 20.83
N LEU A 160 -4.17 20.02 20.25
CA LEU A 160 -4.65 18.88 21.02
C LEU A 160 -3.52 18.21 21.82
N GLU A 161 -2.32 18.10 21.24
CA GLU A 161 -1.11 17.66 21.94
C GLU A 161 -0.81 18.57 23.14
N GLU A 162 -0.79 19.90 22.94
CA GLU A 162 -0.48 20.87 24.01
C GLU A 162 -1.44 20.82 25.21
N VAL A 163 -2.73 20.59 24.95
CA VAL A 163 -3.75 20.57 26.01
C VAL A 163 -3.90 19.19 26.65
N CYS A 164 -3.27 18.16 26.09
CA CYS A 164 -3.33 16.79 26.57
C CYS A 164 -2.01 16.38 27.24
N ASP A 165 -1.75 16.91 28.45
CA ASP A 165 -0.52 16.64 29.23
C ASP A 165 -0.25 15.16 29.50
N ALA A 166 -1.25 14.30 29.36
CA ALA A 166 -1.15 12.87 29.62
C ALA A 166 -0.50 12.08 28.46
N VAL A 167 -0.21 12.71 27.33
CA VAL A 167 0.32 12.05 26.14
C VAL A 167 1.58 12.79 25.65
N ASP A 168 2.70 12.07 25.59
CA ASP A 168 4.00 12.60 25.14
C ASP A 168 4.32 12.10 23.73
N VAL A 169 3.63 12.66 22.73
CA VAL A 169 3.75 12.25 21.32
C VAL A 169 3.79 13.45 20.39
N ASN A 170 4.40 13.29 19.21
CA ASN A 170 4.31 14.29 18.15
C ASN A 170 3.05 14.02 17.31
N LEU A 171 2.06 14.88 17.46
CA LEU A 171 0.78 14.70 16.76
C LEU A 171 0.77 15.46 15.43
N TYR A 172 0.69 14.71 14.33
CA TYR A 172 0.54 15.24 12.97
C TYR A 172 -0.20 14.21 12.10
N PRO A 173 -0.74 14.59 10.92
CA PRO A 173 -1.62 13.71 10.15
C PRO A 173 -0.99 12.34 9.81
N GLN A 174 0.31 12.33 9.49
CA GLN A 174 1.02 11.11 9.15
C GLN A 174 1.32 10.21 10.37
N SER A 175 1.52 10.76 11.58
CA SER A 175 1.66 9.93 12.79
C SER A 175 0.33 9.28 13.18
N LEU A 176 -0.80 9.96 12.97
CA LEU A 176 -2.12 9.36 13.10
C LEU A 176 -2.35 8.24 12.08
N ARG A 177 -2.03 8.47 10.81
CA ARG A 177 -2.13 7.41 9.79
C ARG A 177 -1.28 6.19 10.14
N ALA A 178 -0.06 6.40 10.64
CA ALA A 178 0.79 5.32 11.15
C ALA A 178 0.18 4.61 12.38
N THR A 179 -0.50 5.37 13.24
CA THR A 179 -1.28 4.82 14.38
C THR A 179 -2.42 3.92 13.92
N ALA A 180 -3.12 4.27 12.83
CA ALA A 180 -4.13 3.40 12.23
C ALA A 180 -3.51 2.08 11.76
N VAL A 181 -2.37 2.14 11.05
CA VAL A 181 -1.63 0.95 10.61
C VAL A 181 -1.25 0.07 11.80
N ASN A 182 -0.68 0.66 12.84
CA ASN A 182 -0.28 -0.11 14.04
C ASN A 182 -1.49 -0.74 14.73
N ASN A 183 -2.65 -0.07 14.77
CA ASN A 183 -3.89 -0.69 15.28
C ASN A 183 -4.27 -1.94 14.47
N LEU A 184 -4.21 -1.89 13.14
CA LEU A 184 -4.48 -3.04 12.28
C LEU A 184 -3.45 -4.17 12.47
N ILE A 185 -2.17 -3.84 12.65
CA ILE A 185 -1.11 -4.80 12.95
C ILE A 185 -1.39 -5.52 14.27
N LEU A 186 -1.75 -4.77 15.32
CA LEU A 186 -2.08 -5.33 16.63
C LEU A 186 -3.33 -6.22 16.59
N ARG A 187 -4.24 -5.96 15.65
CA ARG A 187 -5.41 -6.83 15.34
C ARG A 187 -5.07 -8.01 14.43
N GLY A 188 -3.78 -8.23 14.11
CA GLY A 188 -3.30 -9.38 13.35
C GLY A 188 -3.43 -9.25 11.84
N MET A 189 -3.74 -8.08 11.31
CA MET A 189 -3.86 -7.89 9.87
C MET A 189 -2.52 -8.16 9.15
N ASN A 190 -2.58 -8.78 7.97
CA ASN A 190 -1.38 -9.08 7.18
C ASN A 190 -0.97 -7.87 6.30
N PRO A 191 0.29 -7.80 5.85
CA PRO A 191 0.79 -6.66 5.07
C PRO A 191 -0.02 -6.36 3.79
N VAL A 192 -0.54 -7.38 3.11
CA VAL A 192 -1.34 -7.22 1.88
C VAL A 192 -2.66 -6.51 2.19
N MET A 193 -3.37 -6.96 3.23
CA MET A 193 -4.62 -6.34 3.66
C MET A 193 -4.41 -4.92 4.16
N ILE A 194 -3.32 -4.66 4.88
CA ILE A 194 -2.92 -3.30 5.30
C ILE A 194 -2.68 -2.41 4.07
N THR A 195 -1.93 -2.90 3.08
CA THR A 195 -1.64 -2.15 1.84
C THR A 195 -2.93 -1.71 1.15
N ASN A 196 -3.90 -2.62 1.04
CA ASN A 196 -5.20 -2.33 0.43
C ASN A 196 -6.05 -1.37 1.29
N PHE A 197 -6.10 -1.58 2.60
CA PHE A 197 -6.87 -0.72 3.52
C PHE A 197 -6.32 0.71 3.54
N ILE A 198 -5.00 0.85 3.47
CA ILE A 198 -4.29 2.14 3.59
C ILE A 198 -4.13 2.81 2.21
N GLY A 199 -4.25 2.06 1.12
CA GLY A 199 -4.09 2.56 -0.24
C GLY A 199 -2.63 2.92 -0.54
N TRP A 200 -1.71 2.03 -0.18
CA TRP A 200 -0.29 2.15 -0.55
C TRP A 200 -0.04 1.51 -1.90
N LYS A 201 0.86 2.10 -2.69
CA LYS A 201 1.25 1.56 -3.99
C LYS A 201 2.11 0.30 -3.86
N TYR A 202 2.95 0.24 -2.83
CA TYR A 202 3.95 -0.82 -2.67
C TYR A 202 3.72 -1.63 -1.39
N LEU A 203 3.73 -2.96 -1.53
CA LEU A 203 3.64 -3.89 -0.40
C LEU A 203 4.83 -3.75 0.58
N SER A 204 6.00 -3.37 0.07
CA SER A 204 7.21 -3.15 0.86
C SER A 204 7.01 -2.08 1.95
N THR A 205 6.16 -1.08 1.70
CA THR A 205 5.78 -0.09 2.72
C THR A 205 5.05 -0.76 3.88
N ALA A 206 4.07 -1.64 3.62
CA ALA A 206 3.38 -2.36 4.71
C ALA A 206 4.30 -3.34 5.43
N ILE A 207 5.19 -4.03 4.72
CA ILE A 207 6.20 -4.91 5.32
C ILE A 207 7.07 -4.10 6.28
N TYR A 208 7.49 -2.89 5.91
CA TYR A 208 8.28 -2.02 6.79
C TYR A 208 7.57 -1.71 8.11
N TYR A 209 6.30 -1.31 8.08
CA TYR A 209 5.54 -1.03 9.31
C TYR A 209 5.40 -2.28 10.18
N VAL A 210 5.15 -3.44 9.55
CA VAL A 210 5.00 -4.72 10.24
C VAL A 210 6.32 -5.18 10.87
N THR A 211 7.45 -5.01 10.19
CA THR A 211 8.77 -5.40 10.69
C THR A 211 9.28 -4.49 11.80
N LYS A 212 8.89 -3.20 11.78
CA LYS A 212 9.18 -2.24 12.85
C LYS A 212 8.36 -2.46 14.11
N SER A 213 7.22 -3.15 14.02
CA SER A 213 6.39 -3.45 15.17
C SER A 213 6.95 -4.65 15.95
N ASP A 214 7.58 -4.38 17.10
CA ASP A 214 8.06 -5.42 18.04
C ASP A 214 6.92 -6.37 18.49
N HIS A 215 5.67 -5.91 18.41
CA HIS A 215 4.50 -6.69 18.79
C HIS A 215 4.28 -7.91 17.91
N ARG A 216 4.51 -7.80 16.59
CA ARG A 216 4.36 -8.92 15.65
C ARG A 216 5.33 -10.05 15.98
N LEU A 217 6.59 -9.70 16.27
CA LEU A 217 7.58 -10.67 16.73
C LEU A 217 7.14 -11.33 18.05
N ARG A 218 6.66 -10.54 19.02
CA ARG A 218 6.15 -11.07 20.28
C ARG A 218 4.99 -12.04 20.08
N MET A 219 3.99 -11.68 19.27
CA MET A 219 2.82 -12.51 18.99
C MET A 219 3.25 -13.83 18.31
N ALA A 220 4.12 -13.75 17.30
CA ALA A 220 4.62 -14.93 16.61
C ALA A 220 5.44 -15.85 17.54
N LEU A 221 6.26 -15.28 18.43
CA LEU A 221 6.99 -16.06 19.44
C LEU A 221 6.02 -16.71 20.44
N GLN A 222 5.03 -15.96 20.94
CA GLN A 222 4.03 -16.51 21.86
C GLN A 222 3.28 -17.69 21.24
N GLU A 223 2.83 -17.54 20.01
CA GLU A 223 2.19 -18.60 19.22
C GLU A 223 3.13 -19.80 19.02
N ALA A 224 4.38 -19.57 18.62
CA ALA A 224 5.38 -20.63 18.44
C ALA A 224 5.68 -21.41 19.73
N TYR A 225 5.52 -20.78 20.89
CA TYR A 225 5.66 -21.40 22.20
C TYR A 225 4.33 -21.91 22.78
N ASN A 226 3.23 -21.96 22.01
CA ASN A 226 1.88 -22.30 22.47
C ASN A 226 1.47 -21.52 23.73
N ARG A 227 1.82 -20.24 23.78
CA ARG A 227 1.39 -19.31 24.83
C ARG A 227 0.24 -18.47 24.32
N ASP A 228 -0.64 -18.10 25.24
CA ASP A 228 -1.66 -17.10 24.94
C ASP A 228 -1.00 -15.82 24.44
N VAL A 229 -1.50 -15.31 23.32
CA VAL A 229 -1.02 -14.08 22.72
C VAL A 229 -1.40 -12.93 23.65
N THR A 230 -0.39 -12.32 24.26
CA THR A 230 -0.57 -11.15 25.12
C THR A 230 0.07 -9.93 24.47
N ILE A 231 -0.79 -9.02 24.04
CA ILE A 231 -0.40 -7.66 23.71
C ILE A 231 -0.39 -6.81 25.00
N PRO A 232 0.54 -5.87 25.16
CA PRO A 232 0.63 -5.04 26.38
C PRO A 232 -0.52 -4.02 26.49
N TYR A 233 -1.45 -4.02 25.53
CA TYR A 233 -2.52 -3.04 25.43
C TYR A 233 -3.87 -3.76 25.37
N HIS A 234 -4.85 -3.21 26.08
CA HIS A 234 -6.24 -3.62 25.90
C HIS A 234 -6.80 -2.95 24.64
N LEU A 235 -7.19 -3.76 23.64
CA LEU A 235 -7.85 -3.30 22.44
C LEU A 235 -9.33 -3.70 22.51
N PRO A 236 -10.24 -2.81 22.92
CA PRO A 236 -11.66 -3.12 22.88
C PRO A 236 -12.09 -3.37 21.44
N ASP A 237 -12.99 -4.34 21.25
CA ASP A 237 -13.65 -4.57 19.97
C ASP A 237 -14.56 -3.40 19.63
N GLU A 238 -15.36 -2.97 20.61
CA GLU A 238 -16.20 -1.78 20.52
C GLU A 238 -15.69 -0.71 21.52
N PRO A 239 -14.99 0.33 21.04
CA PRO A 239 -14.48 1.38 21.89
C PRO A 239 -15.57 2.43 22.16
N ARG A 240 -15.62 3.01 23.38
CA ARG A 240 -16.68 3.95 23.80
C ARG A 240 -16.97 5.03 22.76
N THR A 241 -18.22 5.31 22.46
CA THR A 241 -18.62 6.30 21.45
C THR A 241 -18.32 7.74 21.92
N PHE A 242 -18.36 8.71 21.01
CA PHE A 242 -18.20 10.14 21.35
C PHE A 242 -19.31 10.61 22.29
N SER A 243 -20.56 10.24 22.01
CA SER A 243 -21.70 10.58 22.87
C SER A 243 -21.57 9.93 24.26
N GLU A 244 -21.14 8.67 24.34
CA GLU A 244 -20.91 7.99 25.62
C GLU A 244 -19.83 8.70 26.43
N ILE A 245 -18.73 9.11 25.82
CA ILE A 245 -17.66 9.83 26.51
C ILE A 245 -18.18 11.17 27.03
N ARG A 246 -18.89 11.94 26.21
CA ARG A 246 -19.42 13.26 26.62
C ARG A 246 -20.44 13.18 27.74
N ALA A 247 -21.33 12.18 27.69
CA ALA A 247 -22.37 12.00 28.70
C ALA A 247 -21.80 11.64 30.08
N ASN A 248 -20.63 11.00 30.12
CA ASN A 248 -20.05 10.42 31.33
C ASN A 248 -18.82 11.18 31.87
N ASN A 249 -18.49 12.35 31.33
CA ASN A 249 -17.31 13.11 31.73
C ASN A 249 -17.62 14.60 31.86
N ASP A 250 -16.85 15.28 32.72
CA ASP A 250 -16.89 16.73 32.80
C ASP A 250 -16.35 17.35 31.51
N LEU A 251 -17.10 18.33 31.00
CA LEU A 251 -16.70 19.08 29.82
C LEU A 251 -15.77 20.23 30.19
N TRP A 252 -14.77 20.52 29.35
CA TRP A 252 -13.77 21.54 29.61
C TRP A 252 -13.73 22.61 28.52
N GLU A 253 -13.39 23.85 28.89
CA GLU A 253 -13.33 24.98 27.96
C GLU A 253 -12.02 24.96 27.16
N LEU A 254 -12.13 25.09 25.85
CA LEU A 254 -10.98 25.28 24.96
C LEU A 254 -11.04 26.69 24.37
N ASP A 255 -10.21 27.59 24.89
CA ASP A 255 -10.26 29.01 24.52
C ASP A 255 -9.95 29.23 23.03
N GLN A 256 -8.86 28.63 22.55
CA GLN A 256 -8.38 28.76 21.18
C GLN A 256 -7.95 27.41 20.60
N LEU A 257 -8.16 27.28 19.29
CA LEU A 257 -7.78 26.10 18.50
C LEU A 257 -6.39 26.21 17.86
N THR A 258 -5.74 27.37 18.01
CA THR A 258 -4.39 27.61 17.51
C THR A 258 -3.40 27.22 18.61
N PRO A 259 -2.29 26.54 18.28
CA PRO A 259 -1.28 26.18 19.27
C PRO A 259 -0.65 27.44 19.88
N GLU A 260 -0.34 27.37 21.17
CA GLU A 260 0.35 28.44 21.90
C GLU A 260 1.86 28.40 21.65
N ARG A 261 2.41 27.21 21.45
CA ARG A 261 3.80 27.00 21.11
C ARG A 261 3.94 27.03 19.61
N TYR A 262 4.72 28.00 19.13
CA TYR A 262 5.29 27.91 17.80
C TYR A 262 6.31 26.78 17.80
N ARG A 263 5.92 25.59 17.33
CA ARG A 263 6.92 24.67 16.75
C ARG A 263 7.41 25.38 15.50
N ALA A 264 8.71 25.72 15.46
CA ALA A 264 9.36 26.00 14.18
C ALA A 264 8.93 24.85 13.28
N SER A 265 8.23 25.18 12.20
CA SER A 265 7.74 24.17 11.29
C SER A 265 8.95 23.31 10.96
N ASP A 266 8.83 22.01 11.20
CA ASP A 266 9.71 21.07 10.53
C ASP A 266 9.35 21.18 9.03
N ASP A 267 9.80 22.26 8.39
CA ASP A 267 9.59 22.59 6.97
C ASP A 267 10.20 21.50 6.07
N ASP A 268 10.94 20.55 6.65
CA ASP A 268 11.50 19.37 5.99
C ASP A 268 10.59 18.12 6.05
N ILE A 269 9.48 18.15 6.80
CA ILE A 269 8.46 17.08 6.75
C ILE A 269 7.44 17.47 5.70
N ASP A 270 7.83 17.37 4.43
CA ASP A 270 6.91 17.42 3.30
C ASP A 270 5.79 16.41 3.55
N GLY A 271 4.63 16.91 4.00
CA GLY A 271 3.53 16.13 4.54
C GLY A 271 2.86 15.21 3.53
N ASN A 272 3.29 15.32 2.28
CA ASN A 272 2.74 14.63 1.15
C ASN A 272 3.52 13.37 0.79
N GLU A 273 4.83 13.34 1.03
CA GLU A 273 5.62 12.14 0.79
C GLU A 273 5.74 11.35 2.09
N ASP A 274 5.14 10.15 2.14
CA ASP A 274 5.59 9.18 3.13
C ASP A 274 7.05 8.88 2.77
N PRO A 275 8.04 9.29 3.58
CA PRO A 275 9.45 9.09 3.25
C PRO A 275 9.77 7.60 3.03
N LEU A 276 8.93 6.70 3.56
CA LEU A 276 9.01 5.27 3.35
C LEU A 276 8.48 4.84 1.98
N GLU A 277 7.46 5.50 1.43
CA GLU A 277 6.99 5.27 0.06
C GLU A 277 8.04 5.78 -0.94
N THR A 278 8.64 6.95 -0.69
CA THR A 278 9.78 7.44 -1.48
C THR A 278 11.01 6.53 -1.35
N HIS A 279 11.29 6.00 -0.16
CA HIS A 279 12.37 5.03 0.04
C HIS A 279 12.08 3.68 -0.64
N ALA A 280 10.85 3.17 -0.54
CA ALA A 280 10.41 1.96 -1.21
C ALA A 280 10.49 2.11 -2.74
N GLN A 281 10.04 3.24 -3.26
CA GLN A 281 10.16 3.60 -4.67
C GLN A 281 11.64 3.62 -5.09
N LYS A 282 12.50 4.35 -4.39
CA LYS A 282 13.95 4.39 -4.68
C LYS A 282 14.61 3.03 -4.55
N SER A 283 14.21 2.22 -3.57
CA SER A 283 14.72 0.85 -3.41
C SER A 283 14.38 0.03 -4.64
N ILE A 284 13.12 0.06 -5.11
CA ILE A 284 12.69 -0.71 -6.29
C ILE A 284 13.34 -0.17 -7.57
N GLU A 285 13.38 1.15 -7.76
CA GLU A 285 14.01 1.80 -8.91
C GLU A 285 15.51 1.51 -9.01
N ASN A 286 16.18 1.38 -7.87
CA ASN A 286 17.60 1.05 -7.80
C ASN A 286 17.89 -0.46 -7.70
N THR A 287 16.87 -1.31 -7.54
CA THR A 287 17.08 -2.77 -7.51
C THR A 287 17.17 -3.28 -8.95
N THR A 288 18.40 -3.48 -9.41
CA THR A 288 18.68 -4.14 -10.69
C THR A 288 18.63 -5.66 -10.53
N LEU A 289 18.47 -6.38 -11.65
CA LEU A 289 18.55 -7.85 -11.65
C LEU A 289 19.88 -8.36 -11.07
N SER A 290 20.97 -7.59 -11.24
CA SER A 290 22.27 -7.87 -10.63
C SER A 290 22.26 -7.79 -9.11
N ASP A 291 21.59 -6.80 -8.51
CA ASP A 291 21.49 -6.70 -7.04
C ASP A 291 20.77 -7.91 -6.43
N PHE A 292 19.87 -8.52 -7.21
CA PHE A 292 19.17 -9.74 -6.82
C PHE A 292 20.08 -10.97 -6.84
N LEU A 293 20.98 -11.06 -7.83
CA LEU A 293 21.98 -12.12 -7.92
C LEU A 293 23.06 -11.97 -6.82
N ASP A 294 23.53 -10.74 -6.58
CA ASP A 294 24.53 -10.43 -5.55
C ASP A 294 23.96 -10.68 -4.14
N SER A 295 22.66 -10.44 -3.93
CA SER A 295 21.97 -10.79 -2.68
C SER A 295 21.78 -12.31 -2.51
N ALA A 296 21.59 -13.06 -3.59
CA ALA A 296 21.52 -14.52 -3.54
C ALA A 296 22.89 -15.14 -3.27
N GLU A 297 23.97 -14.51 -3.75
CA GLU A 297 25.35 -14.91 -3.50
C GLU A 297 25.78 -14.63 -2.04
N ASN A 298 25.30 -13.54 -1.44
CA ASN A 298 25.59 -13.19 -0.04
C ASN A 298 24.71 -13.89 1.00
N GLN A 299 23.57 -14.48 0.62
CA GLN A 299 22.77 -15.31 1.51
C GLN A 299 23.29 -16.76 1.51
N SER A 300 24.18 -17.06 2.46
CA SER A 300 24.90 -18.33 2.67
C SER A 300 24.04 -19.59 2.91
N GLN A 301 22.74 -19.57 2.62
CA GLN A 301 21.85 -20.73 2.73
C GLN A 301 21.53 -21.39 1.37
N ILE A 302 21.78 -20.69 0.26
CA ILE A 302 21.76 -21.33 -1.05
C ILE A 302 23.13 -21.97 -1.23
N GLY A 303 23.20 -23.29 -1.04
CA GLY A 303 24.46 -24.02 -1.10
C GLY A 303 25.21 -23.74 -2.41
N PRO A 304 26.57 -23.71 -2.40
CA PRO A 304 27.38 -23.38 -3.58
C PRO A 304 26.96 -24.15 -4.83
N ALA A 305 26.52 -25.40 -4.68
CA ALA A 305 26.04 -26.23 -5.77
C ALA A 305 24.80 -25.67 -6.51
N VAL A 306 23.89 -24.97 -5.82
CA VAL A 306 22.69 -24.38 -6.44
C VAL A 306 23.04 -23.10 -7.19
N LEU A 307 23.93 -22.28 -6.62
CA LEU A 307 24.48 -21.11 -7.30
C LEU A 307 25.29 -21.51 -8.53
N THR A 308 26.21 -22.48 -8.39
CA THR A 308 27.00 -23.02 -9.50
C THR A 308 26.12 -23.64 -10.58
N ALA A 309 25.12 -24.44 -10.21
CA ALA A 309 24.18 -25.01 -11.18
C ALA A 309 23.34 -23.92 -11.87
N GLY A 310 22.97 -22.86 -11.17
CA GLY A 310 22.27 -21.70 -11.73
C GLY A 310 23.12 -20.93 -12.75
N THR A 311 24.36 -20.61 -12.40
CA THR A 311 25.31 -19.93 -13.30
C THR A 311 25.69 -20.81 -14.50
N GLU A 312 25.96 -22.10 -14.29
CA GLU A 312 26.24 -23.04 -15.39
C GLU A 312 25.03 -23.20 -16.32
N ALA A 313 23.80 -23.23 -15.77
CA ALA A 313 22.60 -23.29 -16.58
C ALA A 313 22.40 -22.01 -17.42
N ILE A 314 22.70 -20.83 -16.86
CA ILE A 314 22.61 -19.55 -17.57
C ILE A 314 23.66 -19.45 -18.67
N ASP A 315 24.94 -19.74 -18.36
CA ASP A 315 26.03 -19.72 -19.34
C ASP A 315 25.75 -20.71 -20.48
N HIS A 316 25.20 -21.88 -20.16
CA HIS A 316 24.86 -22.89 -21.16
C HIS A 316 23.64 -22.49 -22.00
N LEU A 317 22.66 -21.77 -21.42
CA LEU A 317 21.53 -21.18 -22.15
C LEU A 317 21.98 -20.02 -23.05
N GLU A 318 22.92 -19.19 -22.62
CA GLU A 318 23.49 -18.12 -23.45
C GLU A 318 24.33 -18.65 -24.61
N GLU A 319 25.19 -19.63 -24.36
CA GLU A 319 26.04 -20.25 -25.39
C GLU A 319 25.19 -21.01 -26.41
N ARG A 320 24.19 -21.78 -25.97
CA ARG A 320 23.25 -22.44 -26.89
C ARG A 320 22.31 -21.44 -27.56
N GLY A 321 21.87 -20.39 -26.87
CA GLY A 321 21.08 -19.29 -27.43
C GLY A 321 21.82 -18.59 -28.57
N ARG A 322 23.12 -18.30 -28.39
CA ARG A 322 24.01 -17.84 -29.46
C ARG A 322 24.16 -18.87 -30.58
N SER A 323 24.33 -20.15 -30.25
CA SER A 323 24.44 -21.20 -31.29
C SER A 323 23.16 -21.40 -32.10
N VAL A 324 21.99 -21.16 -31.50
CA VAL A 324 20.68 -21.22 -32.15
C VAL A 324 20.47 -19.96 -32.95
N TRP A 325 20.82 -18.79 -32.41
CA TRP A 325 20.79 -17.52 -33.14
C TRP A 325 21.71 -17.55 -34.38
N ASP A 326 22.94 -18.04 -34.25
CA ASP A 326 23.86 -18.17 -35.39
C ASP A 326 23.40 -19.23 -36.39
N ARG A 327 22.68 -20.28 -35.95
CA ARG A 327 22.08 -21.27 -36.86
C ARG A 327 20.79 -20.79 -37.54
N VAL A 328 20.03 -19.92 -36.88
CA VAL A 328 18.73 -19.41 -37.37
C VAL A 328 18.91 -18.12 -38.19
N VAL A 329 19.88 -17.29 -37.83
CA VAL A 329 20.11 -15.95 -38.37
C VAL A 329 21.40 -15.88 -39.21
N GLY A 330 22.38 -16.74 -38.96
CA GLY A 330 23.70 -16.73 -39.63
C GLY A 330 23.80 -17.51 -40.96
N LEU A 331 22.69 -18.00 -41.53
CA LEU A 331 22.70 -18.61 -42.86
C LEU A 331 22.26 -17.59 -43.93
N PRO A 332 23.02 -17.40 -45.03
CA PRO A 332 22.55 -16.60 -46.16
C PRO A 332 21.54 -17.43 -46.96
N LEU A 333 20.27 -17.42 -46.54
CA LEU A 333 19.23 -18.22 -47.18
C LEU A 333 17.93 -17.44 -47.36
N LEU A 334 17.94 -16.52 -48.32
CA LEU A 334 16.74 -15.96 -48.93
C LEU A 334 16.22 -16.78 -50.13
N ASP A 335 16.80 -17.96 -50.45
CA ASP A 335 16.49 -18.60 -51.76
C ASP A 335 16.17 -20.11 -51.77
N GLN A 336 16.12 -20.87 -50.65
CA GLN A 336 15.85 -22.33 -50.76
C GLN A 336 14.84 -23.01 -49.82
N LEU A 337 14.14 -22.35 -48.89
CA LEU A 337 13.28 -23.07 -47.93
C LEU A 337 11.80 -22.68 -47.98
N GLY A 338 11.15 -23.00 -49.11
CA GLY A 338 9.72 -22.80 -49.34
C GLY A 338 8.77 -23.93 -48.90
N LYS A 339 9.25 -25.07 -48.36
CA LYS A 339 8.36 -26.24 -48.10
C LYS A 339 8.45 -26.91 -46.72
N THR A 340 9.53 -26.74 -45.96
CA THR A 340 9.71 -27.48 -44.67
C THR A 340 9.10 -26.78 -43.45
N ARG A 341 8.58 -25.55 -43.60
CA ARG A 341 8.08 -24.71 -42.50
C ARG A 341 6.76 -25.18 -41.86
N ARG A 342 5.97 -26.03 -42.54
CA ARG A 342 4.62 -26.43 -42.06
C ARG A 342 4.59 -27.60 -41.05
N ARG A 343 5.68 -28.35 -40.87
CA ARG A 343 5.66 -29.55 -40.01
C ARG A 343 6.28 -29.36 -38.62
N LEU A 344 7.16 -28.37 -38.41
CA LEU A 344 7.87 -28.18 -37.14
C LEU A 344 7.32 -27.03 -36.27
N LEU A 345 6.62 -26.06 -36.87
CA LEU A 345 5.98 -24.96 -36.11
C LEU A 345 4.92 -25.42 -35.09
N PRO A 346 4.06 -26.41 -35.38
CA PRO A 346 3.04 -26.85 -34.42
C PRO A 346 3.68 -27.48 -33.18
N SER A 347 4.73 -28.27 -33.35
CA SER A 347 5.39 -29.01 -32.27
C SER A 347 6.13 -28.10 -31.30
N GLY A 348 6.85 -27.09 -31.82
CA GLY A 348 7.58 -26.12 -30.99
C GLY A 348 6.65 -25.19 -30.22
N MET A 349 5.55 -24.73 -30.84
CA MET A 349 4.55 -23.93 -30.13
C MET A 349 3.82 -24.73 -29.06
N VAL A 350 3.52 -26.01 -29.30
CA VAL A 350 2.88 -26.87 -28.29
C VAL A 350 3.80 -27.04 -27.08
N LEU A 351 5.10 -27.26 -27.29
CA LEU A 351 6.05 -27.39 -26.18
C LEU A 351 6.19 -26.10 -25.37
N LEU A 352 6.33 -24.95 -26.03
CA LEU A 352 6.37 -23.63 -25.38
C LEU A 352 5.09 -23.32 -24.61
N THR A 353 3.93 -23.67 -25.18
CA THR A 353 2.63 -23.50 -24.52
C THR A 353 2.52 -24.41 -23.30
N LEU A 354 2.98 -25.66 -23.39
CA LEU A 354 2.96 -26.60 -22.27
C LEU A 354 3.88 -26.11 -21.14
N MET A 355 5.10 -25.67 -21.47
CA MET A 355 6.04 -25.09 -20.49
C MET A 355 5.43 -23.87 -19.79
N PHE A 356 4.78 -22.98 -20.54
CA PHE A 356 4.13 -21.79 -19.99
C PHE A 356 2.92 -22.14 -19.09
N VAL A 357 2.12 -23.15 -19.46
CA VAL A 357 0.98 -23.61 -18.65
C VAL A 357 1.44 -24.31 -17.37
N THR A 358 2.44 -25.19 -17.45
CA THR A 358 3.00 -25.87 -16.27
C THR A 358 3.64 -24.87 -15.31
N ALA A 359 4.37 -23.88 -15.85
CA ALA A 359 4.88 -22.73 -15.12
C ALA A 359 3.76 -21.98 -14.37
N LEU A 360 2.66 -21.68 -15.06
CA LEU A 360 1.52 -20.97 -14.47
C LEU A 360 0.83 -21.77 -13.36
N VAL A 361 0.70 -23.10 -13.50
CA VAL A 361 0.07 -24.00 -12.53
C VAL A 361 0.93 -24.18 -11.27
N ILE A 362 2.25 -24.27 -11.42
CA ILE A 362 3.18 -24.33 -10.28
C ILE A 362 3.18 -22.98 -9.54
N ALA A 363 3.11 -21.87 -10.28
CA ALA A 363 3.05 -20.54 -9.68
C ALA A 363 1.70 -20.26 -8.97
N SER A 364 0.58 -20.76 -9.49
CA SER A 364 -0.73 -20.60 -8.84
C SER A 364 -0.87 -21.46 -7.57
N THR A 365 -0.32 -22.67 -7.55
CA THR A 365 -0.38 -23.56 -6.37
C THR A 365 0.53 -23.14 -5.22
N THR A 366 1.48 -22.22 -5.47
CA THR A 366 2.41 -21.68 -4.46
C THR A 366 2.01 -20.29 -3.95
N ASN A 367 0.78 -19.83 -4.23
CA ASN A 367 0.31 -18.45 -3.98
C ASN A 367 1.18 -17.37 -4.65
N ALA A 368 1.87 -17.68 -5.75
CA ALA A 368 2.82 -16.78 -6.40
C ALA A 368 2.24 -15.94 -7.56
N VAL A 369 0.97 -16.11 -7.90
CA VAL A 369 0.27 -15.27 -8.89
C VAL A 369 -1.14 -14.99 -8.41
N ASP A 370 -1.45 -13.74 -8.10
CA ASP A 370 -2.82 -13.28 -7.91
C ASP A 370 -3.38 -12.77 -9.24
N LEU A 371 -4.14 -13.63 -9.93
CA LEU A 371 -4.77 -13.30 -11.20
C LEU A 371 -5.91 -12.27 -11.06
N ALA A 372 -6.44 -12.04 -9.85
CA ALA A 372 -7.52 -11.09 -9.61
C ALA A 372 -7.01 -9.64 -9.50
N ALA A 373 -5.73 -9.43 -9.17
CA ALA A 373 -5.13 -8.12 -8.96
C ALA A 373 -4.53 -7.47 -10.24
N GLY A 374 -4.47 -8.19 -11.36
CA GLY A 374 -4.00 -7.64 -12.65
C GLY A 374 -2.49 -7.34 -12.73
N SER A 375 -1.69 -7.67 -11.72
CA SER A 375 -0.23 -7.54 -11.70
C SER A 375 0.45 -8.86 -11.33
N VAL A 376 1.45 -9.27 -12.11
CA VAL A 376 2.27 -10.46 -11.84
C VAL A 376 3.53 -10.02 -11.08
N GLU A 377 3.59 -10.31 -9.78
CA GLU A 377 4.83 -10.18 -8.99
C GLU A 377 5.46 -11.57 -8.80
N LEU A 378 6.62 -11.78 -9.43
CA LEU A 378 7.35 -13.04 -9.36
C LEU A 378 8.14 -13.12 -8.04
N THR A 379 7.66 -13.89 -7.06
CA THR A 379 8.39 -14.07 -5.79
C THR A 379 9.66 -14.93 -5.99
N GLN A 380 10.66 -14.77 -5.11
CA GLN A 380 11.91 -15.54 -5.13
C GLN A 380 11.72 -17.07 -5.27
N PRO A 381 10.81 -17.72 -4.52
CA PRO A 381 10.57 -19.16 -4.66
C PRO A 381 9.92 -19.52 -6.00
N ALA A 382 9.07 -18.64 -6.53
CA ALA A 382 8.39 -18.86 -7.80
C ALA A 382 9.34 -18.76 -8.99
N ALA A 383 10.26 -17.78 -8.98
CA ALA A 383 11.31 -17.66 -9.98
C ALA A 383 12.21 -18.92 -9.99
N ALA A 384 12.64 -19.38 -8.81
CA ALA A 384 13.45 -20.59 -8.67
C ALA A 384 12.69 -21.86 -9.11
N ALA A 385 11.41 -22.00 -8.75
CA ALA A 385 10.58 -23.13 -9.15
C ALA A 385 10.35 -23.16 -10.67
N LEU A 386 10.18 -22.00 -11.31
CA LEU A 386 10.06 -21.88 -12.76
C LEU A 386 11.34 -22.29 -13.49
N LEU A 387 12.50 -21.87 -12.97
CA LEU A 387 13.80 -22.26 -13.52
C LEU A 387 14.03 -23.77 -13.38
N LEU A 388 13.71 -24.35 -12.21
CA LEU A 388 13.82 -25.79 -11.97
C LEU A 388 12.85 -26.62 -12.84
N ALA A 389 11.60 -26.17 -12.99
CA ALA A 389 10.61 -26.82 -13.85
C ALA A 389 11.02 -26.73 -15.32
N GLY A 390 11.55 -25.58 -15.76
CA GLY A 390 12.13 -25.42 -17.10
C GLY A 390 13.29 -26.38 -17.33
N TYR A 391 14.19 -26.51 -16.35
CA TYR A 391 15.33 -27.43 -16.41
C TYR A 391 14.91 -28.91 -16.47
N GLN A 392 13.93 -29.34 -15.67
CA GLN A 392 13.42 -30.72 -15.69
C GLN A 392 12.68 -31.05 -16.99
N LEU A 393 11.85 -30.13 -17.50
CA LEU A 393 11.20 -30.30 -18.80
C LEU A 393 12.23 -30.38 -19.92
N PHE A 394 13.30 -29.59 -19.84
CA PHE A 394 14.40 -29.61 -20.79
C PHE A 394 15.16 -30.96 -20.77
N GLN A 395 15.52 -31.48 -19.60
CA GLN A 395 16.14 -32.81 -19.46
C GLN A 395 15.25 -33.93 -20.01
N SER A 396 13.93 -33.85 -19.80
CA SER A 396 12.98 -34.83 -20.33
C SER A 396 12.79 -34.72 -21.85
N SER A 397 13.04 -33.55 -22.44
CA SER A 397 12.94 -33.35 -23.88
C SER A 397 14.18 -33.84 -24.63
N ASP A 398 15.37 -33.74 -24.04
CA ASP A 398 16.62 -34.27 -24.61
C ASP A 398 16.60 -35.80 -24.73
N SER A 399 15.98 -36.51 -23.77
CA SER A 399 15.82 -37.98 -23.87
C SER A 399 14.83 -38.37 -24.98
N VAL A 400 13.69 -37.68 -25.07
CA VAL A 400 12.66 -37.95 -26.09
C VAL A 400 13.12 -37.58 -27.50
N LEU A 401 13.91 -36.51 -27.66
CA LEU A 401 14.52 -36.15 -28.94
C LEU A 401 15.67 -37.09 -29.32
N GLY A 402 16.48 -37.53 -28.36
CA GLY A 402 17.51 -38.54 -28.58
C GLY A 402 16.94 -39.87 -29.09
N ASP A 403 15.89 -40.37 -28.46
CA ASP A 403 15.22 -41.62 -28.85
C ASP A 403 14.54 -41.52 -30.23
N ARG A 404 13.96 -40.35 -30.57
CA ARG A 404 13.35 -40.13 -31.88
C ARG A 404 14.36 -39.98 -33.01
N LEU A 405 15.51 -39.37 -32.75
CA LEU A 405 16.59 -39.27 -33.74
C LEU A 405 17.23 -40.63 -33.98
N ALA A 406 17.42 -41.45 -32.94
CA ALA A 406 17.87 -42.83 -33.08
C ALA A 406 16.89 -43.72 -33.88
N GLN A 407 15.57 -43.49 -33.75
CA GLN A 407 14.57 -44.16 -34.60
C GLN A 407 14.62 -43.72 -36.06
N LEU A 408 14.88 -42.44 -36.34
CA LEU A 408 14.96 -41.92 -37.70
C LEU A 408 16.23 -42.39 -38.42
N ASP A 409 17.36 -42.54 -37.71
CA ASP A 409 18.60 -43.08 -38.27
C ASP A 409 18.49 -44.59 -38.56
N GLY A 410 17.67 -45.33 -37.80
CA GLY A 410 17.39 -46.75 -38.04
C GLY A 410 16.46 -47.03 -39.24
N GLU A 411 15.66 -46.06 -39.67
CA GLU A 411 14.77 -46.18 -40.84
C GLU A 411 15.47 -45.82 -42.17
N THR A 412 16.68 -45.26 -42.12
CA THR A 412 17.47 -44.95 -43.33
C THR A 412 18.37 -46.09 -43.81
N ASP A 413 18.50 -47.17 -43.03
CA ASP A 413 19.31 -48.36 -43.36
C ASP A 413 18.46 -49.61 -43.73
N ALA A 414 17.17 -49.43 -44.03
CA ALA A 414 16.27 -50.45 -44.60
C ALA A 414 15.66 -49.94 -45.91
#